data_AF-L5JYN4-F1
#
_entry.id   AF-L5JYN4-F1
#
_cell.length_a   1.000
_cell.length_b   1.000
_cell.length_c   1.000
_cell.angle_alpha   90.00
_cell.angle_beta   90.00
_cell.angle_gamma   90.00
#
_symmetry.space_group_name_H-M   'P 1'
#
loop_
_entity.id
_entity.type
_entity.pdbx_description
1 polymer ?
#
loop_
_entity_poly.entity_id
_entity_poly.type
_entity_poly.pdbx_seq_one_letter_code
_entity_poly.pdbx_strand_id
1 'polypeptide(L)'
;MNFQVTGLGLDRMKLDSPQSFLDQEEAEEAEDRQLLEPEAWTTYTERRNALREFLSSGLSPQLLRRHHARMELLRKCSYHIEILPKHLALGDQNPLVLPHTVFQLIDPWKFQRMKKVGTAQTKIQLLLLADLLEQLDRGRAELDALLESPDPRPFLAGWARVEQRLVDLSAVMDSFLAMMVPGRLHIKHRLVSDIGATKIPHIRLMLSTKTPVMFDRKESVAHQDWVALRWFVTIQQAAAEQFELRFKLLDPRTQQECLQRAIIPVAACTFDVHNLLPNRVYKFTIKRAESYTLVYEPWQDSLTLQTRPGPPDGPAPGRLGKPGRP
;
A
#
# COMPACT_ATOMS: atom_id res chain seq x y z
N MET A 1 -43.96 68.61 -26.77
CA MET A 1 -44.04 69.64 -25.71
C MET A 1 -43.13 69.21 -24.56
N ASN A 2 -42.00 69.89 -24.40
CA ASN A 2 -41.31 70.32 -23.16
C ASN A 2 -41.58 69.58 -21.82
N PHE A 3 -40.54 68.93 -21.25
CA PHE A 3 -39.73 69.31 -20.04
C PHE A 3 -40.27 68.64 -18.74
N GLN A 4 -39.54 68.09 -17.74
CA GLN A 4 -38.17 68.10 -17.20
C GLN A 4 -37.98 66.82 -16.32
N VAL A 5 -36.88 66.04 -16.37
CA VAL A 5 -35.64 66.02 -15.54
C VAL A 5 -35.79 65.76 -14.01
N THR A 6 -35.30 64.59 -13.53
CA THR A 6 -34.32 64.27 -12.43
C THR A 6 -34.48 62.78 -12.04
N GLY A 7 -33.51 61.92 -11.76
CA GLY A 7 -32.05 61.94 -11.70
C GLY A 7 -31.52 60.58 -11.17
N LEU A 8 -30.57 59.97 -11.90
CA LEU A 8 -29.44 59.08 -11.57
C LEU A 8 -29.56 57.85 -10.62
N GLY A 9 -29.02 56.71 -11.12
CA GLY A 9 -28.58 55.57 -10.31
C GLY A 9 -28.18 54.32 -11.11
N LEU A 10 -27.07 54.36 -11.86
CA LEU A 10 -26.32 53.19 -12.35
C LEU A 10 -25.06 53.07 -11.47
N ASP A 11 -24.65 51.88 -11.01
CA ASP A 11 -23.51 51.18 -11.62
C ASP A 11 -23.18 49.80 -10.96
N ARG A 12 -22.51 49.01 -11.80
CA ARG A 12 -22.01 47.63 -11.80
C ARG A 12 -21.44 47.01 -10.51
N MET A 13 -21.78 45.72 -10.36
CA MET A 13 -21.02 44.71 -9.62
C MET A 13 -19.63 44.49 -10.26
N LYS A 14 -18.56 44.61 -9.46
CA LYS A 14 -17.17 44.27 -9.79
C LYS A 14 -16.83 42.86 -9.28
N LEU A 15 -16.11 42.11 -10.11
CA LEU A 15 -15.43 40.87 -9.75
C LEU A 15 -14.35 41.14 -8.68
N ASP A 16 -14.24 40.24 -7.70
CA ASP A 16 -13.20 40.25 -6.68
C ASP A 16 -11.81 40.00 -7.28
N SER A 17 -10.91 40.93 -6.98
CA SER A 17 -9.50 40.96 -7.38
C SER A 17 -8.64 40.05 -6.49
N PRO A 18 -7.53 39.48 -7.01
CA PRO A 18 -6.52 38.76 -6.22
C PRO A 18 -5.64 39.67 -5.31
N GLN A 19 -6.01 40.94 -5.11
CA GLN A 19 -5.23 41.91 -4.34
C GLN A 19 -5.37 41.73 -2.81
N SER A 20 -6.47 41.14 -2.33
CA SER A 20 -6.70 41.04 -0.87
C SER A 20 -5.75 40.09 -0.14
N PHE A 21 -5.13 39.14 -0.85
CA PHE A 21 -4.15 38.21 -0.25
C PHE A 21 -2.79 38.88 -0.06
N LEU A 22 -2.35 39.71 -1.00
CA LEU A 22 -1.06 40.41 -0.93
C LEU A 22 -1.10 41.53 0.11
N ASP A 23 -2.21 42.26 0.19
CA ASP A 23 -2.38 43.34 1.18
C ASP A 23 -2.43 42.81 2.63
N GLN A 24 -2.88 41.56 2.83
CA GLN A 24 -2.94 40.92 4.15
C GLN A 24 -1.58 40.34 4.57
N GLU A 25 -0.83 39.75 3.64
CA GLU A 25 0.54 39.27 3.87
C GLU A 25 1.51 40.44 4.14
N GLU A 26 1.36 41.57 3.41
CA GLU A 26 2.15 42.80 3.64
C GLU A 26 1.80 43.50 4.97
N ALA A 27 0.54 43.43 5.43
CA ALA A 27 0.12 43.99 6.71
C ALA A 27 0.62 43.17 7.91
N GLU A 28 0.57 41.84 7.83
CA GLU A 28 1.17 40.94 8.84
C GLU A 28 2.71 41.11 8.89
N GLU A 29 3.36 41.25 7.74
CA GLU A 29 4.81 41.56 7.69
C GLU A 29 5.16 42.93 8.30
N ALA A 30 4.26 43.91 8.24
CA ALA A 30 4.48 45.25 8.78
C ALA A 30 4.34 45.33 10.31
N GLU A 31 3.45 44.54 10.92
CA GLU A 31 3.32 44.41 12.38
C GLU A 31 4.49 43.62 12.97
N ASP A 32 4.92 42.53 12.33
CA ASP A 32 6.04 41.71 12.77
C ASP A 32 7.39 42.45 12.73
N ARG A 33 7.57 43.38 11.77
CA ARG A 33 8.74 44.28 11.69
C ARG A 33 8.87 45.22 12.88
N GLN A 34 7.80 45.50 13.62
CA GLN A 34 7.85 46.37 14.81
C GLN A 34 8.36 45.61 16.05
N LEU A 35 8.46 44.27 16.00
CA LEU A 35 8.86 43.42 17.13
C LEU A 35 10.37 43.11 17.18
N LEU A 36 11.13 43.44 16.14
CA LEU A 36 12.53 43.07 15.97
C LEU A 36 13.38 44.19 15.37
N GLU A 37 14.66 44.22 15.76
CA GLU A 37 15.68 45.06 15.10
C GLU A 37 15.87 44.64 13.63
N PRO A 38 16.27 45.54 12.71
CA PRO A 38 16.38 45.25 11.28
C PRO A 38 17.25 44.02 10.95
N GLU A 39 18.37 43.82 11.65
CA GLU A 39 19.26 42.66 11.45
C GLU A 39 18.62 41.34 11.93
N ALA A 40 17.86 41.40 13.03
CA ALA A 40 17.12 40.26 13.55
C ALA A 40 15.94 39.90 12.63
N TRP A 41 15.32 40.91 12.00
CA TRP A 41 14.28 40.71 11.00
C TRP A 41 14.78 39.99 9.75
N THR A 42 15.94 40.40 9.20
CA THR A 42 16.57 39.71 8.07
C THR A 42 16.89 38.25 8.42
N THR A 43 17.51 38.03 9.58
CA THR A 43 17.85 36.68 10.07
C THR A 43 16.60 35.81 10.26
N TYR A 44 15.52 36.38 10.79
CA TYR A 44 14.24 35.69 10.95
C TYR A 44 13.68 35.25 9.60
N THR A 45 13.65 36.18 8.64
CA THR A 45 13.10 35.94 7.30
C THR A 45 13.86 34.83 6.57
N GLU A 46 15.19 34.89 6.60
CA GLU A 46 16.07 33.87 6.01
C GLU A 46 15.80 32.48 6.61
N ARG A 47 15.77 32.39 7.94
CA ARG A 47 15.54 31.12 8.66
C ARG A 47 14.14 30.58 8.45
N ARG A 48 13.12 31.44 8.44
CA ARG A 48 11.73 31.09 8.15
C ARG A 48 11.59 30.55 6.72
N ASN A 49 12.26 31.19 5.76
CA ASN A 49 12.27 30.73 4.37
C ASN A 49 12.98 29.38 4.21
N ALA A 50 14.13 29.17 4.86
CA ALA A 50 14.82 27.88 4.85
C ALA A 50 13.96 26.76 5.45
N LEU A 51 13.25 27.03 6.55
CA LEU A 51 12.31 26.08 7.15
C LEU A 51 11.14 25.75 6.19
N ARG A 52 10.55 26.77 5.57
CA ARG A 52 9.47 26.61 4.59
C ARG A 52 9.93 25.81 3.37
N GLU A 53 11.15 26.05 2.88
CA GLU A 53 11.75 25.28 1.80
C GLU A 53 11.89 23.80 2.17
N PHE A 54 12.40 23.50 3.37
CA PHE A 54 12.49 22.12 3.85
C PHE A 54 11.11 21.43 3.95
N LEU A 55 10.11 22.12 4.48
CA LEU A 55 8.75 21.57 4.63
C LEU A 55 8.01 21.40 3.29
N SER A 56 8.33 22.23 2.30
CA SER A 56 7.72 22.15 0.97
C SER A 56 8.39 21.12 0.06
N SER A 57 9.67 20.81 0.29
CA SER A 57 10.45 19.86 -0.52
C SER A 57 10.74 18.55 0.22
N GLY A 58 11.55 18.60 1.28
CA GLY A 58 12.06 17.45 2.03
C GLY A 58 11.02 16.74 2.90
N LEU A 59 10.01 17.47 3.40
CA LEU A 59 8.89 16.92 4.17
C LEU A 59 7.52 17.36 3.64
N SER A 60 7.37 17.41 2.32
CA SER A 60 6.09 17.83 1.74
C SER A 60 4.94 16.88 2.11
N PRO A 61 3.71 17.40 2.32
CA PRO A 61 2.55 16.55 2.60
C PRO A 61 2.27 15.54 1.47
N GLN A 62 2.65 15.87 0.24
CA GLN A 62 2.54 14.95 -0.91
C GLN A 62 3.54 13.80 -0.79
N LEU A 63 4.79 14.10 -0.40
CA LEU A 63 5.83 13.11 -0.18
C LEU A 63 5.46 12.15 0.96
N LEU A 64 5.02 12.67 2.10
CA LEU A 64 4.60 11.84 3.23
C LEU A 64 3.39 10.97 2.87
N ARG A 65 2.37 11.51 2.19
CA ARG A 65 1.24 10.70 1.68
C ARG A 65 1.69 9.56 0.77
N ARG A 66 2.67 9.82 -0.10
CA ARG A 66 3.26 8.77 -0.95
C ARG A 66 3.97 7.70 -0.12
N HIS A 67 4.69 8.09 0.93
CA HIS A 67 5.35 7.15 1.83
C HIS A 67 4.36 6.32 2.65
N HIS A 68 3.28 6.92 3.14
CA HIS A 68 2.15 6.21 3.76
C HIS A 68 1.55 5.18 2.81
N ALA A 69 1.23 5.57 1.58
CA ALA A 69 0.69 4.64 0.57
C ALA A 69 1.66 3.49 0.28
N ARG A 70 2.97 3.77 0.22
CA ARG A 70 4.00 2.74 0.01
C ARG A 70 4.14 1.81 1.21
N MET A 71 4.05 2.33 2.43
CA MET A 71 4.09 1.53 3.65
C MET A 71 2.86 0.62 3.73
N GLU A 72 1.67 1.13 3.44
CA GLU A 72 0.44 0.33 3.35
C GLU A 72 0.55 -0.77 2.28
N LEU A 73 1.21 -0.49 1.14
CA LEU A 73 1.50 -1.51 0.15
C LEU A 73 2.43 -2.60 0.72
N LEU A 74 3.52 -2.22 1.38
CA LEU A 74 4.49 -3.16 1.99
C LEU A 74 3.82 -4.08 3.01
N ARG A 75 2.93 -3.55 3.86
CA ARG A 75 2.14 -4.36 4.81
C ARG A 75 1.31 -5.46 4.13
N LYS A 76 0.88 -5.21 2.89
CA LYS A 76 0.08 -6.14 2.09
C LYS A 76 0.92 -7.08 1.23
N CYS A 77 2.21 -6.82 1.09
CA CYS A 77 3.09 -7.66 0.31
C CYS A 77 3.33 -9.03 0.97
N SER A 78 3.77 -9.97 0.15
CA SER A 78 4.25 -11.28 0.58
C SER A 78 5.77 -11.33 0.48
N TYR A 79 6.43 -11.90 1.49
CA TYR A 79 7.88 -11.91 1.63
C TYR A 79 8.41 -13.33 1.54
N HIS A 80 9.50 -13.50 0.79
CA HIS A 80 10.05 -14.79 0.43
C HIS A 80 11.56 -14.83 0.68
N ILE A 81 12.10 -16.02 0.93
CA ILE A 81 13.55 -16.25 0.92
C ILE A 81 13.99 -16.53 -0.52
N GLU A 82 14.88 -15.69 -1.02
CA GLU A 82 15.66 -15.98 -2.21
C GLU A 82 17.02 -16.54 -1.83
N ILE A 83 17.39 -17.63 -2.49
CA ILE A 83 18.68 -18.29 -2.33
C ILE A 83 19.48 -17.93 -3.57
N LEU A 84 20.64 -17.31 -3.41
CA LEU A 84 21.51 -16.93 -4.52
C LEU A 84 22.90 -17.54 -4.34
N PRO A 85 23.53 -18.09 -5.39
CA PRO A 85 24.96 -18.39 -5.40
C PRO A 85 25.79 -17.12 -5.13
N LYS A 86 26.82 -17.18 -4.28
CA LYS A 86 27.70 -16.03 -3.98
C LYS A 86 28.53 -15.56 -5.19
N HIS A 87 28.64 -16.37 -6.25
CA HIS A 87 29.46 -16.08 -7.42
C HIS A 87 28.74 -15.34 -8.56
N LEU A 88 27.44 -15.02 -8.42
CA LEU A 88 26.78 -14.07 -9.32
C LEU A 88 27.29 -12.67 -8.98
N ALA A 89 28.42 -12.32 -9.61
CA ALA A 89 28.92 -10.95 -9.64
C ALA A 89 27.94 -10.08 -10.43
N LEU A 90 27.90 -8.79 -10.06
CA LEU A 90 27.13 -7.74 -10.72
C LEU A 90 27.03 -7.95 -12.24
N GLY A 91 25.80 -8.15 -12.75
CA GLY A 91 25.48 -7.92 -14.17
C GLY A 91 25.30 -9.15 -15.07
N ASP A 92 25.48 -10.39 -14.59
CA ASP A 92 25.23 -11.56 -15.43
C ASP A 92 23.72 -11.86 -15.50
N GLN A 93 23.08 -11.41 -16.58
CA GLN A 93 21.65 -11.52 -16.89
C GLN A 93 21.25 -12.93 -17.31
N ASN A 94 21.53 -13.94 -16.47
CA ASN A 94 20.99 -15.29 -16.65
C ASN A 94 20.06 -15.62 -15.48
N PRO A 95 18.75 -15.30 -15.56
CA PRO A 95 17.81 -15.42 -14.44
C PRO A 95 17.24 -16.84 -14.27
N LEU A 96 17.90 -17.87 -14.80
CA LEU A 96 17.27 -19.17 -14.96
C LEU A 96 18.17 -20.28 -14.44
N VAL A 97 17.61 -21.00 -13.48
CA VAL A 97 18.13 -22.21 -12.85
C VAL A 97 19.14 -21.91 -11.74
N LEU A 98 18.63 -21.44 -10.58
CA LEU A 98 19.10 -22.09 -9.36
C LEU A 98 18.80 -23.57 -9.57
N PRO A 99 19.81 -24.44 -9.67
CA PRO A 99 19.50 -25.82 -9.92
C PRO A 99 18.71 -26.29 -8.71
N HIS A 100 17.56 -26.93 -8.95
CA HIS A 100 16.70 -27.51 -7.88
C HIS A 100 17.52 -28.33 -6.88
N THR A 101 18.71 -28.79 -7.30
CA THR A 101 19.77 -29.40 -6.49
C THR A 101 20.20 -28.54 -5.29
N VAL A 102 20.24 -27.21 -5.34
CA VAL A 102 20.62 -26.37 -4.18
C VAL A 102 19.61 -26.50 -3.05
N PHE A 103 18.31 -26.56 -3.36
CA PHE A 103 17.28 -26.81 -2.35
C PHE A 103 17.38 -28.21 -1.76
N GLN A 104 17.76 -29.20 -2.55
CA GLN A 104 17.98 -30.58 -2.07
C GLN A 104 19.18 -30.69 -1.11
N LEU A 105 20.16 -29.78 -1.24
CA LEU A 105 21.34 -29.73 -0.36
C LEU A 105 21.09 -29.00 0.97
N ILE A 106 20.01 -28.23 1.07
CA ILE A 106 19.69 -27.46 2.27
C ILE A 106 18.96 -28.35 3.27
N ASP A 107 19.46 -28.35 4.50
CA ASP A 107 18.79 -29.03 5.61
C ASP A 107 17.40 -28.40 5.86
N PRO A 108 16.31 -29.19 5.77
CA PRO A 108 14.95 -28.67 5.93
C PRO A 108 14.71 -28.01 7.29
N TRP A 109 15.26 -28.56 8.38
CA TRP A 109 15.09 -28.02 9.73
C TRP A 109 15.82 -26.68 9.90
N LYS A 110 17.04 -26.57 9.36
CA LYS A 110 17.78 -25.30 9.33
C LYS A 110 17.04 -24.27 8.47
N PHE A 111 16.46 -24.67 7.34
CA PHE A 111 15.68 -23.77 6.50
C PHE A 111 14.42 -23.27 7.21
N GLN A 112 13.68 -24.13 7.91
CA GLN A 112 12.54 -23.71 8.73
C GLN A 112 12.94 -22.71 9.81
N ARG A 113 14.11 -22.88 10.44
CA ARG A 113 14.65 -21.85 11.36
C ARG A 113 14.93 -20.53 10.65
N MET A 114 15.48 -20.57 9.44
CA MET A 114 15.69 -19.35 8.65
C MET A 114 14.39 -18.68 8.23
N LYS A 115 13.32 -19.44 7.95
CA LYS A 115 11.98 -18.87 7.74
C LYS A 115 11.53 -18.08 8.97
N LYS A 116 11.67 -18.63 10.18
CA LYS A 116 11.33 -17.90 11.43
C LYS A 116 12.15 -16.61 11.60
N VAL A 117 13.45 -16.66 11.30
CA VAL A 117 14.33 -15.47 11.31
C VAL A 117 13.84 -14.44 10.30
N GLY A 118 13.53 -14.87 9.07
CA GLY A 118 12.97 -13.99 8.05
C GLY A 118 11.66 -13.36 8.50
N THR A 119 10.75 -14.13 9.11
CA THR A 119 9.45 -13.63 9.57
C THR A 119 9.64 -12.56 10.65
N ALA A 120 10.53 -12.82 11.61
CA ALA A 120 10.86 -11.84 12.65
C ALA A 120 11.49 -10.57 12.05
N GLN A 121 12.45 -10.71 11.14
CA GLN A 121 13.10 -9.58 10.47
C GLN A 121 12.09 -8.75 9.66
N THR A 122 11.21 -9.38 8.88
CA THR A 122 10.15 -8.67 8.14
C THR A 122 9.22 -7.91 9.07
N LYS A 123 8.79 -8.53 10.19
CA LYS A 123 7.92 -7.86 11.17
C LYS A 123 8.61 -6.65 11.80
N ILE A 124 9.86 -6.81 12.24
CA ILE A 124 10.66 -5.72 12.81
C ILE A 124 10.83 -4.59 11.78
N GLN A 125 11.19 -4.91 10.54
CA GLN A 125 11.35 -3.94 9.47
C GLN A 125 10.06 -3.15 9.21
N LEU A 126 8.90 -3.81 9.15
CA LEU A 126 7.60 -3.16 8.96
C LEU A 126 7.21 -2.26 10.15
N LEU A 127 7.52 -2.68 11.37
CA LEU A 127 7.28 -1.86 12.57
C LEU A 127 8.19 -0.63 12.60
N LEU A 128 9.48 -0.79 12.32
CA LEU A 128 10.43 0.31 12.26
C LEU A 128 10.08 1.31 11.16
N LEU A 129 9.69 0.85 9.97
CA LEU A 129 9.22 1.73 8.89
C LEU A 129 8.00 2.55 9.31
N ALA A 130 7.06 1.94 10.04
CA ALA A 130 5.88 2.65 10.53
C ALA A 130 6.26 3.71 11.58
N ASP A 131 7.14 3.36 12.52
CA ASP A 131 7.60 4.28 13.56
C ASP A 131 8.38 5.47 12.98
N LEU A 132 9.31 5.23 12.04
CA LEU A 132 10.03 6.32 11.37
C LEU A 132 9.08 7.25 10.62
N LEU A 133 8.07 6.72 9.93
CA LEU A 133 7.10 7.54 9.23
C LEU A 133 6.27 8.39 10.19
N GLU A 134 5.88 7.84 11.35
CA GLU A 134 5.21 8.59 12.41
C GLU A 134 6.12 9.67 13.02
N GLN A 135 7.42 9.41 13.15
CA GLN A 135 8.39 10.44 13.56
C GLN A 135 8.49 11.58 12.55
N LEU A 136 8.43 11.29 11.25
CA LEU A 136 8.39 12.31 10.19
C LEU A 136 7.10 13.14 10.23
N ASP A 137 5.95 12.49 10.43
CA ASP A 137 4.66 13.21 10.55
C ASP A 137 4.66 14.14 11.76
N ARG A 138 5.09 13.64 12.93
CA ARG A 138 5.21 14.44 14.16
C ARG A 138 6.20 15.58 13.99
N GLY A 139 7.39 15.32 13.46
CA GLY A 139 8.39 16.34 13.20
C GLY A 139 7.90 17.41 12.23
N ARG A 140 7.18 17.03 11.18
CA ARG A 140 6.54 17.99 10.28
C ARG A 140 5.52 18.87 11.01
N ALA A 141 4.63 18.27 11.80
CA ALA A 141 3.61 19.02 12.54
C ALA A 141 4.23 19.99 13.57
N GLU A 142 5.30 19.56 14.26
CA GLU A 142 6.08 20.42 15.16
C GLU A 142 6.68 21.62 14.43
N LEU A 143 7.27 21.40 13.26
CA LEU A 143 7.88 22.45 12.45
C LEU A 143 6.86 23.38 11.79
N ASP A 144 5.72 22.85 11.32
CA ASP A 144 4.60 23.65 10.80
C ASP A 144 4.09 24.58 11.92
N ALA A 145 3.91 24.09 13.15
CA ALA A 145 3.45 24.90 14.29
C ALA A 145 4.40 26.07 14.66
N LEU A 146 5.71 25.94 14.37
CA LEU A 146 6.66 27.04 14.56
C LEU A 146 6.46 28.16 13.53
N LEU A 147 5.99 27.85 12.32
CA LEU A 147 5.71 28.84 11.28
C LEU A 147 4.41 29.60 11.51
N GLU A 148 3.47 29.01 12.23
CA GLU A 148 2.18 29.60 12.62
C GLU A 148 2.28 30.52 13.86
N SER A 149 3.46 30.60 14.50
CA SER A 149 3.68 31.46 15.66
C SER A 149 3.76 32.93 15.23
N PRO A 150 2.91 33.82 15.76
CA PRO A 150 2.95 35.25 15.42
C PRO A 150 4.12 36.00 16.06
N ASP A 151 4.70 35.50 17.18
CA ASP A 151 5.90 36.13 17.76
C ASP A 151 7.18 35.51 17.15
N PRO A 152 8.05 36.30 16.50
CA PRO A 152 9.28 35.80 15.89
C PRO A 152 10.43 35.61 16.89
N ARG A 153 10.35 36.17 18.11
CA ARG A 153 11.45 36.14 19.10
C ARG A 153 11.73 34.72 19.64
N PRO A 154 10.72 33.91 20.02
CA PRO A 154 10.96 32.53 20.46
C PRO A 154 11.57 31.65 19.36
N PHE A 155 11.17 31.87 18.10
CA PHE A 155 11.71 31.17 16.95
C PHE A 155 13.21 31.46 16.76
N LEU A 156 13.60 32.73 16.82
CA LEU A 156 15.01 33.14 16.73
C LEU A 156 15.86 32.60 17.89
N ALA A 157 15.34 32.69 19.13
CA ALA A 157 16.04 32.20 20.32
C ALA A 157 16.17 30.67 20.34
N GLY A 158 15.19 29.96 19.77
CA GLY A 158 15.15 28.50 19.68
C GLY A 158 15.82 27.91 18.44
N TRP A 159 16.38 28.73 17.54
CA TRP A 159 16.77 28.27 16.20
C TRP A 159 17.75 27.09 16.19
N ALA A 160 18.75 27.06 17.07
CA ALA A 160 19.70 25.94 17.13
C ALA A 160 19.00 24.58 17.35
N ARG A 161 17.87 24.56 18.08
CA ARG A 161 17.06 23.35 18.25
C ARG A 161 16.28 23.00 16.99
N VAL A 162 15.80 24.01 16.26
CA VAL A 162 15.13 23.83 14.97
C VAL A 162 16.12 23.25 13.97
N GLU A 163 17.32 23.81 13.87
CA GLU A 163 18.39 23.32 12.99
C GLU A 163 18.76 21.86 13.29
N GLN A 164 18.96 21.51 14.57
CA GLN A 164 19.16 20.12 14.96
C GLN A 164 17.99 19.22 14.54
N ARG A 165 16.75 19.70 14.72
CA ARG A 165 15.55 18.95 14.33
C ARG A 165 15.48 18.70 12.83
N LEU A 166 15.91 19.65 12.00
CA LEU A 166 15.99 19.47 10.55
C LEU A 166 16.98 18.36 10.18
N VAL A 167 18.15 18.36 10.81
CA VAL A 167 19.18 17.32 10.61
C VAL A 167 18.65 15.94 11.05
N ASP A 168 18.03 15.87 12.23
CA ASP A 168 17.47 14.63 12.75
C ASP A 168 16.39 14.06 11.83
N LEU A 169 15.46 14.90 11.34
CA LEU A 169 14.40 14.46 10.43
C LEU A 169 14.92 14.03 9.07
N SER A 170 16.01 14.63 8.60
CA SER A 170 16.69 14.22 7.38
C SER A 170 17.32 12.83 7.55
N ALA A 171 17.96 12.57 8.69
CA ALA A 171 18.51 11.25 9.02
C ALA A 171 17.41 10.17 9.21
N VAL A 172 16.26 10.55 9.78
CA VAL A 172 15.07 9.67 9.87
C VAL A 172 14.55 9.33 8.47
N MET A 173 14.46 10.31 7.57
CA MET A 173 14.06 10.09 6.17
C MET A 173 15.04 9.14 5.46
N ASP A 174 16.35 9.36 5.59
CA ASP A 174 17.37 8.48 5.00
C ASP A 174 17.26 7.05 5.53
N SER A 175 17.06 6.90 6.84
CA SER A 175 16.85 5.60 7.49
C SER A 175 15.58 4.91 6.98
N PHE A 176 14.49 5.67 6.81
CA PHE A 176 13.24 5.17 6.25
C PHE A 176 13.45 4.67 4.81
N LEU A 177 14.10 5.47 3.96
CA LEU A 177 14.37 5.12 2.56
C LEU A 177 15.26 3.88 2.45
N ALA A 178 16.32 3.80 3.25
CA ALA A 178 17.23 2.65 3.28
C ALA A 178 16.52 1.35 3.70
N MET A 179 15.51 1.44 4.58
CA MET A 179 14.74 0.29 5.04
C MET A 179 13.56 -0.09 4.14
N MET A 180 13.24 0.65 3.08
CA MET A 180 12.12 0.31 2.19
C MET A 180 12.35 -0.96 1.36
N VAL A 181 13.60 -1.39 1.18
CA VAL A 181 13.96 -2.60 0.44
C VAL A 181 14.35 -3.70 1.44
N PRO A 182 13.72 -4.88 1.41
CA PRO A 182 14.12 -5.98 2.29
C PRO A 182 15.59 -6.35 2.08
N GLY A 183 16.28 -6.53 3.20
CA GLY A 183 17.72 -6.73 3.22
C GLY A 183 18.16 -8.20 3.15
N ARG A 184 19.47 -8.37 3.35
CA ARG A 184 20.13 -9.68 3.48
C ARG A 184 19.64 -10.39 4.75
N LEU A 185 19.43 -11.71 4.66
CA LEU A 185 19.28 -12.55 5.84
C LEU A 185 20.65 -12.99 6.33
N HIS A 186 20.97 -12.68 7.58
CA HIS A 186 22.22 -13.11 8.20
C HIS A 186 22.12 -14.59 8.59
N ILE A 187 23.04 -15.39 8.06
CA ILE A 187 23.10 -16.83 8.30
C ILE A 187 24.21 -17.06 9.33
N LYS A 188 23.85 -17.42 10.56
CA LYS A 188 24.84 -17.78 11.61
C LYS A 188 25.43 -19.18 11.42
N HIS A 189 24.68 -20.12 10.84
CA HIS A 189 25.08 -21.52 10.69
C HIS A 189 24.92 -22.01 9.25
N ARG A 190 25.80 -22.91 8.80
CA ARG A 190 25.75 -23.48 7.45
C ARG A 190 24.40 -24.19 7.20
N LEU A 191 23.65 -23.70 6.22
CA LEU A 191 22.35 -24.27 5.82
C LEU A 191 22.48 -25.60 5.09
N VAL A 192 23.59 -25.79 4.38
CA VAL A 192 23.93 -27.04 3.70
C VAL A 192 24.51 -28.03 4.71
N SER A 193 24.07 -29.29 4.66
CA SER A 193 24.60 -30.37 5.50
C SER A 193 25.89 -30.93 4.92
N ASP A 194 26.87 -31.25 5.78
CA ASP A 194 28.21 -31.73 5.38
C ASP A 194 28.18 -33.22 5.01
N ILE A 195 27.38 -33.58 4.00
CA ILE A 195 27.30 -34.94 3.49
C ILE A 195 28.29 -35.08 2.34
N GLY A 196 29.41 -35.76 2.60
CA GLY A 196 30.36 -36.35 1.64
C GLY A 196 30.55 -35.70 0.27
N ALA A 197 31.75 -35.14 0.05
CA ALA A 197 32.37 -34.77 -1.23
C ALA A 197 32.10 -33.35 -1.82
N THR A 198 33.22 -32.69 -2.13
CA THR A 198 33.45 -31.61 -3.12
C THR A 198 32.60 -30.34 -3.08
N LYS A 199 33.24 -29.23 -2.68
CA LYS A 199 32.83 -27.82 -2.85
C LYS A 199 31.36 -27.52 -2.56
N ILE A 200 31.06 -27.36 -1.28
CA ILE A 200 29.75 -26.86 -0.85
C ILE A 200 29.51 -25.46 -1.43
N PRO A 201 28.40 -25.26 -2.16
CA PRO A 201 28.14 -23.99 -2.82
C PRO A 201 27.99 -22.88 -1.77
N HIS A 202 28.75 -21.81 -1.95
CA HIS A 202 28.55 -20.62 -1.15
C HIS A 202 27.22 -19.97 -1.55
N ILE A 203 26.23 -20.04 -0.68
CA ILE A 203 24.92 -19.42 -0.88
C ILE A 203 24.76 -18.15 -0.04
N ARG A 204 23.95 -17.21 -0.54
CA ARG A 204 23.45 -16.02 0.15
C ARG A 204 21.94 -16.15 0.24
N LEU A 205 21.38 -15.81 1.40
CA LEU A 205 19.93 -15.65 1.56
C LEU A 205 19.55 -14.17 1.54
N MET A 206 18.49 -13.84 0.82
CA MET A 206 17.90 -12.50 0.78
C MET A 206 16.40 -12.60 1.02
N LEU A 207 15.82 -11.54 1.58
CA LEU A 207 14.37 -11.38 1.55
C LEU A 207 13.99 -10.69 0.25
N SER A 208 12.99 -11.22 -0.43
CA SER A 208 12.34 -10.56 -1.55
C SER A 208 10.88 -10.29 -1.26
N THR A 209 10.32 -9.31 -1.95
CA THR A 209 8.95 -8.85 -1.78
C THR A 209 8.19 -9.06 -3.07
N LYS A 210 7.01 -9.69 -2.97
CA LYS A 210 6.03 -9.78 -4.04
C LYS A 210 4.81 -8.94 -3.67
N THR A 211 4.39 -8.08 -4.59
CA THR A 211 3.28 -7.13 -4.40
C THR A 211 1.95 -7.84 -4.18
N PRO A 212 0.97 -7.27 -3.47
CA PRO A 212 -0.29 -7.94 -3.18
C PRO A 212 -1.06 -8.33 -4.46
N VAL A 213 -1.73 -9.48 -4.38
CA VAL A 213 -2.75 -9.89 -5.35
C VAL A 213 -4.07 -9.23 -4.94
N MET A 214 -4.73 -8.59 -5.88
CA MET A 214 -6.00 -7.89 -5.62
C MET A 214 -7.03 -8.16 -6.71
N PHE A 215 -8.29 -8.29 -6.31
CA PHE A 215 -9.39 -8.38 -7.24
C PHE A 215 -9.54 -7.09 -8.03
N ASP A 216 -9.73 -7.25 -9.33
CA ASP A 216 -10.28 -6.21 -10.17
C ASP A 216 -11.78 -6.13 -9.91
N ARG A 217 -12.17 -5.14 -9.11
CA ARG A 217 -13.56 -4.93 -8.70
C ARG A 217 -14.47 -4.48 -9.85
N LYS A 218 -13.90 -3.95 -10.94
CA LYS A 218 -14.65 -3.51 -12.11
C LYS A 218 -14.89 -4.67 -13.08
N GLU A 219 -13.88 -5.50 -13.26
CA GLU A 219 -13.92 -6.64 -14.19
C GLU A 219 -14.46 -7.93 -13.55
N SER A 220 -14.55 -8.00 -12.22
CA SER A 220 -15.18 -9.13 -11.53
C SER A 220 -16.69 -8.93 -11.44
N VAL A 221 -17.46 -9.81 -12.08
CA VAL A 221 -18.90 -9.65 -12.29
C VAL A 221 -19.66 -10.89 -11.87
N ALA A 222 -20.83 -10.69 -11.26
CA ALA A 222 -21.77 -11.77 -10.97
C ALA A 222 -22.88 -11.88 -12.01
N HIS A 223 -23.12 -13.14 -12.38
CA HIS A 223 -24.21 -13.58 -13.22
C HIS A 223 -25.23 -14.34 -12.36
N GLN A 224 -26.18 -15.01 -13.00
CA GLN A 224 -27.28 -15.69 -12.31
C GLN A 224 -26.80 -16.84 -11.42
N ASP A 225 -25.94 -17.69 -11.95
CA ASP A 225 -25.49 -18.94 -11.32
C ASP A 225 -23.97 -19.11 -11.40
N TRP A 226 -23.26 -18.05 -11.77
CA TRP A 226 -21.81 -18.04 -11.86
C TRP A 226 -21.24 -16.64 -11.64
N VAL A 227 -19.94 -16.56 -11.40
CA VAL A 227 -19.19 -15.30 -11.35
C VAL A 227 -17.97 -15.39 -12.26
N ALA A 228 -17.67 -14.29 -12.94
CA ALA A 228 -16.40 -14.05 -13.60
C ALA A 228 -15.50 -13.29 -12.63
N LEU A 229 -14.32 -13.81 -12.29
CA LEU A 229 -13.38 -13.15 -11.39
C LEU A 229 -12.11 -12.79 -12.14
N ARG A 230 -11.61 -11.58 -11.88
CA ARG A 230 -10.31 -11.11 -12.37
C ARG A 230 -9.52 -10.50 -11.22
N TRP A 231 -8.21 -10.71 -11.24
CA TRP A 231 -7.30 -10.09 -10.29
C TRP A 231 -6.00 -9.67 -10.98
N PHE A 232 -5.22 -8.84 -10.29
CA PHE A 232 -3.95 -8.36 -10.79
C PHE A 232 -2.89 -8.31 -9.69
N VAL A 233 -1.64 -8.29 -10.12
CA VAL A 233 -0.46 -8.04 -9.30
C VAL A 233 0.02 -6.64 -9.65
N THR A 234 0.12 -5.76 -8.67
CA THR A 234 0.17 -4.29 -8.87
C THR A 234 1.39 -3.78 -9.65
N ILE A 235 2.50 -4.52 -9.71
CA ILE A 235 3.79 -3.98 -10.21
C ILE A 235 4.61 -5.00 -11.04
N GLN A 236 4.25 -6.29 -11.10
CA GLN A 236 5.12 -7.31 -11.69
C GLN A 236 4.44 -8.08 -12.83
N GLN A 237 5.08 -8.06 -14.00
CA GLN A 237 4.70 -8.88 -15.16
C GLN A 237 5.02 -10.35 -14.83
N ALA A 238 3.99 -11.19 -14.84
CA ALA A 238 3.98 -12.46 -14.14
C ALA A 238 4.85 -13.53 -14.85
N ALA A 239 5.85 -14.05 -14.13
CA ALA A 239 6.22 -15.46 -14.23
C ALA A 239 5.00 -16.33 -13.85
N ALA A 240 5.00 -17.63 -14.16
CA ALA A 240 3.91 -18.53 -13.79
C ALA A 240 3.73 -18.60 -12.26
N GLU A 241 2.84 -17.77 -11.70
CA GLU A 241 2.47 -17.77 -10.28
C GLU A 241 1.25 -18.67 -10.06
N GLN A 242 1.20 -19.30 -8.88
CA GLN A 242 0.03 -20.06 -8.42
C GLN A 242 -0.69 -19.24 -7.36
N PHE A 243 -2.01 -19.23 -7.43
CA PHE A 243 -2.91 -18.54 -6.53
C PHE A 243 -3.87 -19.54 -5.87
N GLU A 244 -4.45 -19.13 -4.75
CA GLU A 244 -5.47 -19.89 -4.07
C GLU A 244 -6.74 -19.04 -3.97
N LEU A 245 -7.74 -19.41 -4.76
CA LEU A 245 -9.08 -18.82 -4.72
C LEU A 245 -9.91 -19.60 -3.71
N ARG A 246 -10.50 -18.90 -2.75
CA ARG A 246 -11.53 -19.47 -1.88
C ARG A 246 -12.83 -18.71 -2.03
N PHE A 247 -13.94 -19.43 -1.99
CA PHE A 247 -15.25 -18.80 -1.89
C PHE A 247 -16.11 -19.49 -0.83
N LYS A 248 -17.07 -18.74 -0.31
CA LYS A 248 -18.13 -19.27 0.56
C LYS A 248 -19.41 -18.44 0.44
N LEU A 249 -20.55 -19.10 0.53
CA LEU A 249 -21.85 -18.48 0.76
C LEU A 249 -21.87 -17.82 2.15
N LEU A 250 -22.34 -16.57 2.24
CA LEU A 250 -22.34 -15.82 3.51
C LEU A 250 -23.56 -16.11 4.40
N ASP A 251 -24.72 -16.36 3.81
CA ASP A 251 -25.99 -16.62 4.51
C ASP A 251 -26.61 -17.96 4.06
N PRO A 252 -26.00 -19.11 4.45
CA PRO A 252 -26.55 -20.42 4.15
C PRO A 252 -27.77 -20.70 5.04
N ARG A 253 -28.91 -21.01 4.42
CA ARG A 253 -30.19 -21.30 5.10
C ARG A 253 -30.49 -22.78 5.23
N THR A 254 -29.81 -23.63 4.47
CA THR A 254 -30.00 -25.07 4.45
C THR A 254 -28.67 -25.80 4.62
N GLN A 255 -28.70 -27.08 5.01
CA GLN A 255 -27.49 -27.90 5.10
C GLN A 255 -26.79 -28.04 3.74
N GLN A 256 -27.54 -28.09 2.65
CA GLN A 256 -26.99 -28.14 1.30
C GLN A 256 -26.30 -26.82 0.92
N GLU A 257 -26.84 -25.68 1.37
CA GLU A 257 -26.21 -24.36 1.20
C GLU A 257 -24.88 -24.25 1.95
N CYS A 258 -24.70 -24.95 3.07
CA CYS A 258 -23.41 -25.00 3.77
C CYS A 258 -22.29 -25.64 2.93
N LEU A 259 -22.63 -26.40 1.89
CA LEU A 259 -21.66 -26.99 0.95
C LEU A 259 -21.17 -25.99 -0.11
N GLN A 260 -21.79 -24.82 -0.22
CA GLN A 260 -21.43 -23.76 -1.18
C GLN A 260 -20.15 -23.02 -0.75
N ARG A 261 -19.04 -23.76 -0.73
CA ARG A 261 -17.69 -23.28 -0.43
C ARG A 261 -16.65 -24.14 -1.14
N ALA A 262 -15.55 -23.55 -1.58
CA ALA A 262 -14.42 -24.31 -2.12
C ALA A 262 -13.09 -23.58 -1.93
N ILE A 263 -12.02 -24.34 -2.11
CA ILE A 263 -10.64 -23.87 -2.23
C ILE A 263 -10.13 -24.40 -3.56
N ILE A 264 -9.66 -23.52 -4.44
CA ILE A 264 -9.31 -23.82 -5.82
C ILE A 264 -7.89 -23.27 -6.09
N PRO A 265 -6.93 -24.12 -6.50
CA PRO A 265 -5.65 -23.65 -7.00
C PRO A 265 -5.83 -23.07 -8.41
N VAL A 266 -5.27 -21.89 -8.67
CA VAL A 266 -5.44 -21.17 -9.95
C VAL A 266 -4.08 -20.67 -10.44
N ALA A 267 -3.74 -20.96 -11.69
CA ALA A 267 -2.47 -20.56 -12.32
C ALA A 267 -2.61 -19.33 -13.26
N ALA A 268 -3.79 -18.69 -13.26
CA ALA A 268 -4.15 -17.57 -14.12
C ALA A 268 -4.66 -16.40 -13.28
N CYS A 269 -4.75 -15.21 -13.89
CA CYS A 269 -5.29 -14.01 -13.25
C CYS A 269 -6.81 -13.84 -13.42
N THR A 270 -7.46 -14.85 -13.99
CA THR A 270 -8.90 -14.90 -14.27
C THR A 270 -9.43 -16.28 -13.95
N PHE A 271 -10.65 -16.37 -13.41
CA PHE A 271 -11.30 -17.65 -13.13
C PHE A 271 -12.82 -17.50 -13.02
N ASP A 272 -13.54 -18.45 -13.61
CA ASP A 272 -15.00 -18.48 -13.56
C ASP A 272 -15.46 -19.54 -12.55
N VAL A 273 -16.34 -19.15 -11.64
CA VAL A 273 -16.94 -20.06 -10.65
C VAL A 273 -18.38 -20.31 -11.04
N HIS A 274 -18.69 -21.53 -11.48
CA HIS A 274 -20.02 -21.96 -11.90
C HIS A 274 -20.80 -22.69 -10.80
N ASN A 275 -22.09 -22.96 -11.07
CA ASN A 275 -23.00 -23.71 -10.20
C ASN A 275 -23.24 -23.05 -8.83
N LEU A 276 -23.19 -21.73 -8.80
CA LEU A 276 -23.57 -20.92 -7.65
C LEU A 276 -25.09 -20.78 -7.60
N LEU A 277 -25.63 -20.73 -6.39
CA LEU A 277 -27.05 -20.49 -6.19
C LEU A 277 -27.44 -19.07 -6.61
N PRO A 278 -28.58 -18.87 -7.30
CA PRO A 278 -29.05 -17.56 -7.71
C PRO A 278 -29.58 -16.73 -6.55
N ASN A 279 -29.54 -15.40 -6.69
CA ASN A 279 -29.93 -14.42 -5.67
C ASN A 279 -29.27 -14.63 -4.29
N ARG A 280 -27.99 -15.02 -4.28
CA ARG A 280 -27.21 -15.30 -3.07
C ARG A 280 -25.92 -14.49 -3.01
N VAL A 281 -25.46 -14.22 -1.80
CA VAL A 281 -24.27 -13.41 -1.56
C VAL A 281 -23.09 -14.29 -1.20
N TYR A 282 -22.03 -14.21 -2.00
CA TYR A 282 -20.80 -14.96 -1.82
C TYR A 282 -19.64 -14.04 -1.45
N LYS A 283 -18.76 -14.53 -0.57
CA LYS A 283 -17.46 -13.92 -0.32
C LYS A 283 -16.40 -14.73 -1.03
N PHE A 284 -15.69 -14.08 -1.94
CA PHE A 284 -14.52 -14.56 -2.64
C PHE A 284 -13.27 -13.99 -1.98
N THR A 285 -12.22 -14.79 -1.95
CA THR A 285 -10.93 -14.39 -1.37
C THR A 285 -9.80 -14.95 -2.22
N ILE A 286 -8.76 -14.15 -2.45
CA ILE A 286 -7.62 -14.52 -3.27
C ILE A 286 -6.31 -14.20 -2.54
N LYS A 287 -5.38 -15.13 -2.60
CA LYS A 287 -4.00 -14.96 -2.12
C LYS A 287 -3.04 -15.76 -3.00
N ARG A 288 -1.73 -15.61 -2.79
CA ARG A 288 -0.79 -16.51 -3.45
C ARG A 288 -0.89 -17.90 -2.84
N ALA A 289 -0.66 -18.91 -3.67
CA ALA A 289 -0.48 -20.26 -3.17
C ALA A 289 0.77 -20.29 -2.28
N GLU A 290 0.70 -21.04 -1.19
CA GLU A 290 1.82 -21.16 -0.27
C GLU A 290 3.03 -21.81 -0.98
N SER A 291 4.17 -21.13 -0.94
CA SER A 291 5.42 -21.64 -1.50
C SER A 291 6.38 -22.05 -0.39
N TYR A 292 7.29 -22.97 -0.68
CA TYR A 292 8.29 -23.43 0.29
C TYR A 292 9.14 -22.26 0.86
N THR A 293 9.40 -21.24 0.04
CA THR A 293 10.18 -20.05 0.39
C THR A 293 9.38 -18.93 1.06
N LEU A 294 8.05 -19.05 1.17
CA LEU A 294 7.21 -18.02 1.79
C LEU A 294 7.52 -17.85 3.27
N VAL A 295 7.75 -16.61 3.69
CA VAL A 295 8.17 -16.22 5.05
C VAL A 295 7.08 -15.46 5.80
N TYR A 296 6.41 -14.56 5.11
CA TYR A 296 5.40 -13.68 5.69
C TYR A 296 4.39 -13.29 4.61
N GLU A 297 3.12 -13.66 4.80
CA GLU A 297 1.99 -13.26 3.95
C GLU A 297 0.77 -13.03 4.85
N PRO A 298 0.54 -11.77 5.27
CA PRO A 298 -0.65 -11.43 6.05
C PRO A 298 -1.86 -11.14 5.15
N TRP A 299 -1.64 -10.86 3.86
CA TRP A 299 -2.65 -10.30 2.97
C TRP A 299 -3.44 -11.38 2.23
N GLN A 300 -4.75 -11.18 2.22
CA GLN A 300 -5.70 -11.86 1.36
C GLN A 300 -6.73 -10.82 0.94
N ASP A 301 -6.87 -10.56 -0.36
CA ASP A 301 -7.93 -9.66 -0.82
C ASP A 301 -9.26 -10.40 -0.82
N SER A 302 -10.34 -9.65 -0.58
CA SER A 302 -11.68 -10.21 -0.54
C SER A 302 -12.67 -9.36 -1.31
N LEU A 303 -13.59 -10.04 -1.98
CA LEU A 303 -14.64 -9.46 -2.79
C LEU A 303 -15.96 -10.14 -2.44
N THR A 304 -17.01 -9.34 -2.24
CA THR A 304 -18.36 -9.86 -2.03
C THR A 304 -19.17 -9.59 -3.28
N LEU A 305 -19.78 -10.62 -3.86
CA LEU A 305 -20.66 -10.49 -5.01
C LEU A 305 -21.99 -11.18 -4.74
N GLN A 306 -23.06 -10.60 -5.27
CA GLN A 306 -24.40 -11.19 -5.24
C GLN A 306 -24.75 -11.74 -6.62
N THR A 307 -25.11 -13.01 -6.69
CA THR A 307 -25.62 -13.62 -7.92
C THR A 307 -26.98 -13.06 -8.29
N ARG A 308 -27.28 -12.98 -9.58
CA ARG A 308 -28.53 -12.39 -10.07
C ARG A 308 -29.72 -13.32 -9.75
N PRO A 309 -30.93 -12.78 -9.65
CA PRO A 309 -32.13 -13.60 -9.53
C PRO A 309 -32.25 -14.58 -10.69
N GLY A 310 -32.71 -15.80 -10.39
CA GLY A 310 -33.11 -16.76 -11.42
C GLY A 310 -34.33 -16.26 -12.18
N PRO A 311 -34.64 -16.84 -13.36
CA PRO A 311 -35.93 -16.62 -13.99
C PRO A 311 -37.03 -16.98 -12.98
N PRO A 312 -38.14 -16.22 -12.95
CA PRO A 312 -39.27 -16.56 -12.10
C PRO A 312 -39.70 -17.99 -12.47
N ASP A 313 -39.87 -18.84 -11.47
CA ASP A 313 -40.44 -20.17 -11.66
C ASP A 313 -41.76 -19.98 -12.43
N GLY A 314 -41.80 -20.45 -13.68
CA GLY A 314 -43.02 -20.45 -14.47
C GLY A 314 -44.11 -21.21 -13.73
N PRO A 315 -45.40 -20.85 -13.89
CA PRO A 315 -46.48 -21.55 -13.22
C PRO A 315 -46.36 -23.05 -13.51
N ALA A 316 -46.29 -23.85 -12.45
CA ALA A 316 -46.27 -25.30 -12.54
C ALA A 316 -47.38 -25.76 -13.51
N PRO A 317 -47.10 -26.66 -14.47
CA PRO A 317 -48.14 -27.13 -15.37
C PRO A 317 -49.21 -27.82 -14.53
N GLY A 318 -50.35 -27.14 -14.41
CA GLY A 318 -51.53 -27.66 -13.75
C GLY A 318 -51.85 -29.01 -14.36
N ARG A 319 -52.00 -30.03 -13.50
CA ARG A 319 -52.51 -31.33 -13.86
C ARG A 319 -53.91 -31.16 -14.47
N LEU A 320 -53.99 -30.97 -15.78
CA LEU A 320 -55.21 -31.23 -16.54
C LEU A 320 -55.32 -32.75 -16.66
N GLY A 321 -56.07 -33.30 -15.71
CA GLY A 321 -56.44 -34.70 -15.68
C GLY A 321 -57.13 -35.11 -16.98
N LYS A 322 -56.74 -36.29 -17.47
CA LYS A 322 -57.56 -37.07 -18.39
C LYS A 322 -58.79 -37.59 -17.64
N PRO A 323 -59.99 -37.50 -18.22
CA PRO A 323 -60.94 -38.60 -18.24
C PRO A 323 -60.95 -39.15 -19.68
N GLY A 324 -60.55 -40.39 -19.93
CA GLY A 324 -61.41 -41.55 -19.69
C GLY A 324 -62.20 -41.85 -20.98
N ARG A 325 -61.65 -42.72 -21.84
CA ARG A 325 -62.41 -43.39 -22.93
C ARG A 325 -63.26 -44.50 -22.33
N PRO A 326 -64.42 -44.80 -22.95
CA PRO A 326 -64.48 -45.98 -23.83
C PRO A 326 -64.41 -45.63 -25.31
#